data_AF-A0A961QR35-F1
#
_entry.id   AF-A0A961QR35-F1
#
_cell.length_a   1.000
_cell.length_b   1.000
_cell.length_c   1.000
_cell.angle_alpha   90.00
_cell.angle_beta   90.00
_cell.angle_gamma   90.00
#
_symmetry.space_group_name_H-M   'P 1'
#
loop_
_entity.id
_entity.type
_entity.pdbx_description
1 polymer ?
#
loop_
_entity_poly.entity_id
_entity_poly.type
_entity_poly.pdbx_seq_one_letter_code
_entity_poly.pdbx_strand_id
1 'polypeptide(L)'
;MNKNDHARSGYRAAATPIRTQRDTEYQVFAQVTHRLKAIDEADKSNFPQIAQAVFDNQRLWGILAEDLMEDGNGLPIELRAQIISLAEFVRRHSLAVLGGRASVSAL
;
A
#
# COMPACT_ATOMS: atom_id res chain seq x y z
N MET A 1 12.45 24.03 11.50
CA MET A 1 13.02 22.76 11.02
C MET A 1 11.92 21.71 11.11
N ASN A 2 11.33 21.30 9.99
CA ASN A 2 10.07 20.55 9.97
C ASN A 2 10.35 19.04 9.88
N LYS A 3 9.78 18.24 10.77
CA LYS A 3 10.01 16.79 10.93
C LYS A 3 9.57 15.92 9.73
N ASN A 4 9.07 16.53 8.65
CA ASN A 4 8.49 15.84 7.50
C ASN A 4 9.50 15.56 6.36
N ASP A 5 10.71 16.14 6.40
CA ASP A 5 11.71 15.96 5.34
C ASP A 5 12.48 14.63 5.44
N HIS A 6 12.49 14.00 6.62
CA HIS A 6 13.23 12.75 6.85
C HIS A 6 12.52 11.52 6.26
N ALA A 7 11.19 11.54 6.12
CA ALA A 7 10.43 10.45 5.50
C ALA A 7 10.72 10.31 3.99
N ARG A 8 11.04 11.43 3.32
CA ARG A 8 11.37 11.42 1.88
C ARG A 8 12.83 11.00 1.61
N SER A 9 13.70 11.11 2.60
CA SER A 9 15.13 10.82 2.45
C SER A 9 15.46 9.33 2.68
N GLY A 10 14.76 8.66 3.61
CA GLY A 10 14.96 7.23 3.90
C GLY A 10 14.73 6.31 2.70
N TYR A 11 13.73 6.60 1.86
CA TYR A 11 13.48 5.87 0.61
C TYR A 11 14.52 6.15 -0.49
N ARG A 12 15.30 7.23 -0.40
CA ARG A 12 16.27 7.64 -1.44
C ARG A 12 17.68 7.10 -1.21
N ALA A 13 18.02 6.62 -0.01
CA ALA A 13 19.41 6.39 0.40
C ALA A 13 20.06 5.05 -0.02
N ALA A 14 19.32 4.09 -0.56
CA ALA A 14 19.92 2.98 -1.31
C ALA A 14 20.03 3.43 -2.78
N ALA A 15 21.23 3.54 -3.35
CA ALA A 15 21.44 4.10 -4.69
C ALA A 15 22.51 3.32 -5.49
N THR A 16 22.11 2.24 -6.19
CA THR A 16 22.76 1.69 -7.41
C THR A 16 21.80 0.72 -8.14
N PRO A 17 21.94 0.53 -9.47
CA PRO A 17 21.05 1.07 -10.51
C PRO A 17 19.56 0.69 -10.31
N ILE A 18 18.76 1.68 -9.94
CA ILE A 18 17.43 1.48 -9.32
C ILE A 18 16.26 1.83 -10.26
N ARG A 19 16.59 2.34 -11.44
CA ARG A 19 15.65 2.93 -12.40
C ARG A 19 14.72 1.90 -13.09
N THR A 20 14.63 0.67 -12.58
CA THR A 20 13.76 -0.39 -13.13
C THR A 20 12.88 -1.02 -12.05
N GLN A 21 13.43 -1.38 -10.88
CA GLN A 21 12.66 -2.02 -9.81
C GLN A 21 11.77 -1.04 -9.03
N ARG A 22 12.30 0.12 -8.62
CA ARG A 22 11.49 1.16 -7.94
C ARG A 22 10.44 1.77 -8.86
N ASP A 23 10.76 1.93 -10.14
CA ASP A 23 9.80 2.45 -11.12
C ASP A 23 8.64 1.46 -11.33
N THR A 24 8.94 0.15 -11.30
CA THR A 24 7.91 -0.91 -11.34
C THR A 24 7.05 -0.91 -10.08
N GLU A 25 7.65 -0.87 -8.89
CA GLU A 25 6.92 -0.77 -7.62
C GLU A 25 6.00 0.46 -7.63
N TYR A 26 6.54 1.62 -8.01
CA TYR A 26 5.77 2.86 -8.11
C TYR A 26 4.59 2.73 -9.08
N GLN A 27 4.79 2.13 -10.26
CA GLN A 27 3.72 1.92 -11.24
C GLN A 27 2.61 1.03 -10.68
N VAL A 28 2.95 -0.06 -9.98
CA VAL A 28 1.96 -0.95 -9.36
C VAL A 28 1.17 -0.21 -8.28
N PHE A 29 1.84 0.54 -7.40
CA PHE A 29 1.16 1.39 -6.42
C PHE A 29 0.22 2.41 -7.09
N ALA A 30 0.71 3.15 -8.09
CA ALA A 30 -0.08 4.14 -8.81
C ALA A 30 -1.32 3.52 -9.47
N GLN A 31 -1.17 2.34 -10.10
CA GLN A 31 -2.27 1.62 -10.73
C GLN A 31 -3.33 1.17 -9.71
N VAL A 32 -2.91 0.59 -8.58
CA VAL A 32 -3.81 0.15 -7.52
C VAL A 32 -4.55 1.34 -6.90
N THR A 33 -3.83 2.40 -6.53
CA THR A 33 -4.43 3.62 -5.96
C THR A 33 -5.39 4.29 -6.94
N HIS A 34 -5.08 4.31 -8.24
CA HIS A 34 -5.99 4.86 -9.24
C HIS A 34 -7.29 4.04 -9.32
N ARG A 35 -7.21 2.72 -9.29
CA ARG A 35 -8.40 1.84 -9.29
C ARG A 35 -9.26 2.02 -8.05
N LEU A 36 -8.66 2.18 -6.87
CA LEU A 36 -9.39 2.49 -5.64
C LEU A 36 -10.14 3.82 -5.75
N LYS A 37 -9.47 4.86 -6.27
CA LYS A 37 -10.07 6.20 -6.44
C LYS A 37 -11.16 6.27 -7.51
N ALA A 38 -11.16 5.33 -8.45
CA ALA A 38 -12.17 5.26 -9.51
C ALA A 38 -13.47 4.57 -9.06
N ILE A 39 -13.51 4.01 -7.85
CA ILE A 39 -14.71 3.39 -7.30
C ILE A 39 -15.75 4.45 -6.98
N ASP A 40 -16.93 4.28 -7.57
CA ASP A 40 -18.15 4.91 -7.09
C ASP A 40 -18.84 3.98 -6.08
N GLU A 41 -18.79 4.35 -4.80
CA GLU A 41 -19.44 3.58 -3.72
C GLU A 41 -20.96 3.70 -3.72
N ALA A 42 -21.54 4.67 -4.45
CA ALA A 42 -23.00 4.83 -4.53
C ALA A 42 -23.64 3.76 -5.43
N ASP A 43 -22.89 3.19 -6.38
CA ASP A 43 -23.37 2.15 -7.27
C ASP A 43 -23.24 0.76 -6.62
N LYS A 44 -24.35 0.26 -6.07
CA LYS A 44 -24.43 -1.06 -5.43
C LYS A 44 -24.22 -2.23 -6.40
N SER A 45 -24.43 -2.02 -7.71
CA SER A 45 -24.15 -3.05 -8.72
C SER A 45 -22.65 -3.26 -8.93
N ASN A 46 -21.83 -2.30 -8.46
CA ASN A 46 -20.39 -2.28 -8.65
C ASN A 46 -19.60 -3.06 -7.59
N PHE A 47 -20.27 -3.79 -6.69
CA PHE A 47 -19.60 -4.55 -5.62
C PHE A 47 -18.47 -5.48 -6.12
N PRO A 48 -18.58 -6.19 -7.26
CA PRO A 48 -17.47 -6.99 -7.78
C PRO A 48 -16.21 -6.16 -8.09
N GLN A 49 -16.37 -4.95 -8.63
CA GLN A 49 -15.24 -4.06 -8.92
C GLN A 49 -14.62 -3.52 -7.64
N ILE A 50 -15.45 -3.16 -6.66
CA ILE A 50 -15.01 -2.77 -5.31
C ILE A 50 -14.19 -3.89 -4.70
N ALA A 51 -14.71 -5.12 -4.72
CA ALA A 51 -14.06 -6.27 -4.14
C ALA A 51 -12.69 -6.54 -4.78
N GLN A 52 -12.61 -6.46 -6.11
CA GLN A 52 -11.36 -6.65 -6.83
C GLN A 52 -10.31 -5.59 -6.50
N ALA A 53 -10.66 -4.30 -6.51
CA ALA A 53 -9.71 -3.24 -6.24
C ALA A 53 -9.20 -3.27 -4.78
N VAL A 54 -10.10 -3.55 -3.83
CA VAL A 54 -9.76 -3.71 -2.40
C VAL A 54 -8.85 -4.92 -2.21
N PHE A 55 -9.16 -6.05 -2.85
CA PHE A 55 -8.33 -7.25 -2.80
C PHE A 55 -6.93 -7.00 -3.38
N ASP A 56 -6.83 -6.33 -4.52
CA ASP A 56 -5.55 -6.01 -5.16
C ASP A 56 -4.70 -5.10 -4.27
N ASN A 57 -5.32 -4.12 -3.60
CA ASN A 57 -4.63 -3.27 -2.63
C ASN A 57 -4.13 -4.06 -1.42
N GLN A 58 -5.00 -4.88 -0.82
CA GLN A 58 -4.61 -5.75 0.28
C GLN A 58 -3.46 -6.68 -0.11
N ARG A 59 -3.49 -7.25 -1.32
CA ARG A 59 -2.44 -8.14 -1.83
C ARG A 59 -1.11 -7.40 -2.00
N LEU A 60 -1.13 -6.20 -2.57
CA LEU A 60 0.07 -5.37 -2.73
C LEU A 60 0.75 -5.11 -1.39
N TRP A 61 -0.03 -4.68 -0.39
CA TRP A 61 0.47 -4.43 0.95
C TRP A 61 0.92 -5.70 1.68
N GLY A 62 0.30 -6.84 1.41
CA GLY A 62 0.72 -8.15 1.93
C GLY A 62 2.10 -8.56 1.43
N ILE A 63 2.33 -8.47 0.11
CA ILE A 63 3.63 -8.77 -0.50
C ILE A 63 4.72 -7.84 0.07
N LEU A 64 4.41 -6.55 0.23
CA LEU A 64 5.35 -5.61 0.82
C LEU A 64 5.67 -5.96 2.28
N ALA A 65 4.66 -6.34 3.08
CA ALA A 65 4.90 -6.74 4.46
C ALA A 65 5.76 -8.00 4.57
N GLU A 66 5.55 -8.99 3.70
CA GLU A 66 6.36 -10.21 3.62
C GLU A 66 7.83 -9.89 3.33
N ASP A 67 8.12 -9.07 2.32
CA ASP A 67 9.48 -8.63 1.97
C ASP A 67 10.17 -7.87 3.11
N LEU A 68 9.42 -7.08 3.88
CA LEU A 68 9.95 -6.34 5.04
C LEU A 68 10.24 -7.20 6.26
N MET A 69 9.69 -8.42 6.32
CA MET A 69 9.93 -9.37 7.40
C MET A 69 11.15 -10.26 7.14
N GLU A 70 11.71 -10.25 5.94
CA GLU A 70 12.92 -11.00 5.62
C GLU A 70 14.15 -10.44 6.34
N ASP A 71 14.98 -11.34 6.89
CA ASP A 71 16.21 -10.97 7.62
C ASP A 71 17.22 -10.19 6.77
N GLY A 72 17.15 -10.35 5.43
CA GLY A 72 17.98 -9.66 4.46
C GLY A 72 17.50 -8.25 4.08
N ASN A 73 16.35 -7.79 4.59
CA ASN A 73 15.79 -6.50 4.21
C ASN A 73 16.65 -5.34 4.75
N GLY A 74 17.17 -4.52 3.84
CA GLY A 74 18.14 -3.44 4.16
C GLY A 74 17.54 -2.19 4.81
N LEU A 75 16.23 -2.13 5.06
CA LEU A 75 15.61 -0.97 5.70
C LEU A 75 15.79 -0.98 7.23
N PRO A 76 15.86 0.19 7.88
CA PRO A 76 15.88 0.29 9.33
C PRO A 76 14.66 -0.38 9.97
N ILE A 77 14.86 -1.07 11.10
CA ILE A 77 13.82 -1.83 11.79
C ILE A 77 12.57 -0.98 12.10
N GLU A 78 12.77 0.29 12.49
CA GLU A 78 11.68 1.21 12.79
C GLU A 78 10.84 1.53 11.55
N LEU A 79 11.50 1.69 10.40
CA LEU A 79 10.81 1.96 9.13
C LEU A 79 10.04 0.72 8.67
N ARG A 80 10.64 -0.48 8.78
CA ARG A 80 9.95 -1.74 8.47
C ARG A 80 8.70 -1.89 9.34
N ALA A 81 8.82 -1.65 10.65
CA ALA A 81 7.69 -1.71 11.58
C ALA A 81 6.57 -0.73 11.22
N GLN A 82 6.90 0.51 10.81
CA GLN A 82 5.90 1.49 10.37
C GLN A 82 5.16 1.03 9.10
N ILE A 83 5.88 0.50 8.12
CA ILE A 83 5.27 0.04 6.85
C ILE A 83 4.44 -1.22 7.08
N ILE A 84 4.90 -2.17 7.91
CA ILE A 84 4.12 -3.35 8.31
C ILE A 84 2.85 -2.94 9.05
N SER A 85 2.89 -1.91 9.91
CA SER A 85 1.70 -1.37 10.57
C SER A 85 0.67 -0.82 9.58
N LEU A 86 1.13 -0.16 8.51
CA LEU A 86 0.26 0.31 7.42
C LEU A 86 -0.35 -0.87 6.65
N ALA A 87 0.42 -1.90 6.33
CA ALA A 87 -0.10 -3.13 5.70
C ALA A 87 -1.21 -3.78 6.56
N GLU A 88 -1.00 -3.85 7.87
CA GLU A 88 -1.99 -4.37 8.81
C GLU A 88 -3.24 -3.50 8.89
N PHE A 89 -3.09 -2.18 8.83
CA PHE A 89 -4.24 -1.27 8.71
C PHE A 89 -5.04 -1.55 7.43
N VAL A 90 -4.36 -1.60 6.28
CA VAL A 90 -4.99 -1.87 4.98
C VAL A 90 -5.72 -3.20 4.99
N ARG A 91 -5.11 -4.27 5.54
CA ARG A 91 -5.74 -5.58 5.66
C ARG A 91 -7.03 -5.52 6.48
N ARG A 92 -7.00 -4.90 7.66
CA ARG A 92 -8.19 -4.78 8.53
C ARG A 92 -9.28 -3.95 7.88
N HIS A 93 -8.91 -2.83 7.25
CA HIS A 93 -9.86 -1.92 6.62
C HIS A 93 -10.47 -2.53 5.35
N SER A 94 -9.69 -3.27 4.57
CA SER A 94 -10.17 -4.03 3.40
C SER A 94 -11.27 -5.01 3.79
N LEU A 95 -11.09 -5.78 4.88
CA LEU A 95 -12.13 -6.69 5.40
C LEU A 95 -13.38 -5.94 5.90
N ALA A 96 -13.23 -4.72 6.42
CA ALA A 96 -14.36 -3.89 6.82
C ALA A 96 -15.15 -3.40 5.59
N VAL A 97 -14.46 -2.95 4.53
CA VAL A 97 -15.07 -2.52 3.26
C VAL A 97 -15.82 -3.68 2.59
N LEU A 98 -15.17 -4.84 2.44
CA LEU A 98 -15.80 -6.03 1.85
C LEU A 98 -17.02 -6.52 2.64
N GLY A 99 -17.04 -6.27 3.96
CA GLY A 99 -18.17 -6.55 4.83
C GLY A 99 -19.23 -5.44 4.87
N GLY A 100 -19.10 -4.38 4.06
CA GLY A 100 -20.02 -3.23 4.04
C GLY A 100 -20.01 -2.37 5.32
N ARG A 101 -18.93 -2.46 6.12
CA ARG A 101 -18.77 -1.77 7.41
C ARG A 101 -17.85 -0.55 7.33
N ALA A 102 -17.25 -0.28 6.18
CA ALA A 102 -16.37 0.86 5.94
C ALA A 102 -16.39 1.30 4.47
N SER A 103 -15.91 2.50 4.21
CA SER A 103 -15.74 3.08 2.88
C SER A 103 -14.33 2.81 2.34
N VAL A 104 -14.20 2.70 1.00
CA VAL A 104 -12.94 2.56 0.26
C VAL A 104 -12.07 3.81 0.39
N SER A 105 -12.66 4.99 0.68
CA SER A 105 -11.95 6.28 0.74
C SER A 105 -10.74 6.37 1.69
N ALA A 106 -10.61 5.45 2.64
CA ALA A 106 -9.47 5.38 3.57
C ALA A 106 -8.35 4.42 3.12
N LEU A 107 -8.49 3.77 1.96
CA LEU A 107 -7.47 2.94 1.29
C LEU A 107 -6.75 3.74 0.20
#